data_AF-A0A078I9S4-F1
#
_entry.id   AF-A0A078I9S4-F1
#
_cell.length_a   1.000
_cell.length_b   1.000
_cell.length_c   1.000
_cell.angle_alpha   90.00
_cell.angle_beta   90.00
_cell.angle_gamma   90.00
#
_symmetry.space_group_name_H-M   'P 1'
#
loop_
_entity.id
_entity.type
_entity.pdbx_description
1 polymer ?
#
loop_
_entity_poly.entity_id
_entity_poly.type
_entity_poly.pdbx_seq_one_letter_code
_entity_poly.pdbx_strand_id
1 'polypeptide(L)'
;MQLLMMEALWERSGNIRWWDVTTGQSSAFNSHRDEVRRIKFSHVVAGDRSRGRVAVLFNDNTFFVYDLVSPKSMIIGRFLEWRS
;
A
#
# COMPACT_ATOMS: atom_id res chain seq x y z
N MET A 1 9.07 -4.11 21.21
CA MET A 1 9.28 -3.32 19.97
C MET A 1 8.23 -3.81 18.99
N GLN A 2 7.12 -3.08 18.92
CA GLN A 2 5.84 -3.57 18.39
C GLN A 2 5.87 -3.51 16.86
N LEU A 3 5.62 -4.64 16.20
CA LEU A 3 5.20 -4.63 14.80
C LEU A 3 4.05 -3.63 14.72
N LEU A 4 4.18 -2.64 13.84
CA LEU A 4 3.05 -1.82 13.42
C LEU A 4 2.09 -2.78 12.73
N MET A 5 1.16 -3.35 13.49
CA MET A 5 0.09 -4.17 12.96
C MET A 5 -0.75 -3.21 12.10
N MET A 6 -0.53 -3.27 10.80
CA MET A 6 -1.32 -2.57 9.80
C MET A 6 -2.06 -3.61 9.00
N GLU A 7 -3.35 -3.40 8.85
CA GLU A 7 -4.20 -4.21 7.98
C GLU A 7 -4.78 -3.29 6.90
N ALA A 8 -5.03 -3.86 5.73
CA ALA A 8 -5.59 -3.12 4.60
C ALA A 8 -6.77 -3.87 3.99
N LEU A 9 -7.78 -3.10 3.59
CA LEU A 9 -8.93 -3.53 2.80
C LEU A 9 -8.97 -2.75 1.50
N TRP A 10 -9.54 -3.38 0.48
CA TRP A 10 -9.81 -2.73 -0.79
C TRP A 10 -11.17 -3.14 -1.34
N GLU A 11 -11.77 -2.24 -2.12
CA GLU A 11 -13.05 -2.45 -2.78
C GLU A 11 -12.88 -2.49 -4.31
N ARG A 12 -13.87 -3.05 -5.02
CA ARG A 12 -13.94 -3.02 -6.50
C ARG A 12 -14.02 -1.63 -7.10
N SER A 13 -14.32 -0.61 -6.31
CA SER A 13 -14.30 0.80 -6.75
C SER A 13 -12.89 1.41 -6.74
N GLY A 14 -11.87 0.62 -6.40
CA GLY A 14 -10.49 1.09 -6.28
C GLY A 14 -10.18 1.82 -4.98
N ASN A 15 -11.12 1.85 -4.03
CA ASN A 15 -10.89 2.41 -2.72
C ASN A 15 -9.99 1.48 -1.90
N ILE A 16 -8.95 2.04 -1.28
CA ILE A 16 -8.00 1.33 -0.44
C ILE A 16 -7.98 2.02 0.91
N ARG A 17 -8.20 1.25 1.99
CA ARG A 17 -8.15 1.72 3.37
C ARG A 17 -7.16 0.90 4.17
N TRP A 18 -6.44 1.54 5.06
CA TRP A 18 -5.63 0.88 6.08
C TRP A 18 -5.87 1.49 7.45
N TRP A 19 -5.54 0.72 8.48
CA TRP A 19 -5.63 1.17 9.87
C TRP A 19 -4.39 0.78 10.67
N ASP A 20 -4.05 1.63 11.62
CA ASP A 20 -3.10 1.35 12.67
C ASP A 20 -3.84 0.58 13.77
N VAL A 21 -3.53 -0.71 13.94
CA VAL A 21 -4.24 -1.60 14.88
C VAL A 21 -4.04 -1.17 16.34
N THR A 22 -2.97 -0.43 16.65
CA THR A 22 -2.68 0.01 18.02
C THR A 22 -3.52 1.23 18.41
N THR A 23 -3.71 2.16 17.47
CA THR A 23 -4.42 3.43 17.72
C THR A 23 -5.85 3.44 17.19
N GLY A 24 -6.23 2.49 16.34
CA GLY A 24 -7.51 2.45 15.64
C GLY A 24 -7.67 3.52 14.55
N GLN A 25 -6.66 4.35 14.32
CA GLN A 25 -6.71 5.40 13.30
C GLN A 25 -6.65 4.80 11.90
N SER A 26 -7.49 5.30 11.00
CA SER A 26 -7.54 4.84 9.61
C SER A 26 -7.19 5.93 8.60
N SER A 27 -6.77 5.51 7.43
CA SER A 27 -6.53 6.38 6.28
C SER A 27 -6.96 5.65 5.02
N ALA A 28 -7.42 6.40 4.02
CA ALA A 28 -7.92 5.82 2.79
C ALA A 28 -7.62 6.74 1.59
N PHE A 29 -7.50 6.13 0.41
CA PHE A 29 -7.50 6.85 -0.86
C PHE A 29 -8.18 6.01 -1.94
N ASN A 30 -8.64 6.68 -2.99
CA ASN A 30 -9.08 6.02 -4.20
C ASN A 30 -7.91 5.89 -5.16
N SER A 31 -7.60 4.68 -5.61
CA SER A 31 -6.54 4.40 -6.58
C SER A 31 -6.93 4.77 -8.02
N HIS A 32 -8.18 5.17 -8.24
CA HIS A 32 -8.81 5.45 -9.53
C HIS A 32 -8.80 4.27 -10.50
N ARG A 33 -8.73 3.03 -9.97
CA ARG A 33 -8.70 1.80 -10.76
C ARG A 33 -9.60 0.74 -10.17
N ASP A 34 -10.39 0.08 -11.02
CA ASP A 34 -11.47 -0.82 -10.62
C ASP A 34 -11.04 -2.16 -9.99
N GLU A 35 -9.75 -2.52 -9.96
CA GLU A 35 -9.38 -3.80 -9.35
C GLU A 35 -7.95 -3.90 -8.81
N VAL A 36 -7.86 -3.94 -7.48
CA VAL A 36 -6.65 -4.31 -6.74
C VAL A 36 -6.56 -5.83 -6.66
N ARG A 37 -5.43 -6.37 -7.10
CA ARG A 37 -5.13 -7.81 -7.13
C ARG A 37 -4.38 -8.28 -5.90
N ARG A 38 -3.47 -7.44 -5.38
CA ARG A 38 -2.62 -7.77 -4.23
C ARG A 38 -2.10 -6.50 -3.55
N ILE A 39 -1.95 -6.58 -2.23
CA ILE A 39 -1.32 -5.54 -1.39
C ILE A 39 -0.13 -6.16 -0.64
N LYS A 40 0.99 -5.45 -0.56
CA LYS A 40 2.17 -5.85 0.22
C LYS A 40 2.77 -4.65 0.96
N PHE A 41 3.09 -4.83 2.24
CA PHE A 41 3.76 -3.82 3.05
C PHE A 41 5.27 -4.02 3.01
N SER A 42 6.03 -2.93 2.91
CA SER A 42 7.47 -2.97 3.16
C SER A 42 7.73 -3.15 4.65
N HIS A 43 8.80 -3.86 5.00
CA HIS A 43 9.24 -3.89 6.39
C HIS A 43 9.60 -2.47 6.84
N VAL A 44 9.16 -2.08 8.03
CA VAL A 44 9.62 -0.85 8.67
C VAL A 44 11.02 -1.12 9.23
N VAL A 45 12.04 -0.47 8.66
CA VAL A 45 13.43 -0.61 9.11
C VAL A 45 13.70 0.41 10.20
N ALA A 46 14.42 0.02 11.26
CA ALA A 46 14.81 0.94 12.32
C ALA A 46 15.58 2.14 11.74
N GLY A 47 15.10 3.36 12.01
CA GLY A 47 15.66 4.60 11.47
C GLY A 47 14.88 5.18 10.27
N ASP A 48 13.95 4.42 9.68
CA ASP A 48 13.02 4.97 8.70
C ASP A 48 11.98 5.86 9.42
N ARG A 49 11.85 7.10 8.97
CA ARG A 49 10.83 8.04 9.45
C ARG A 49 9.49 7.82 8.76
N SER A 50 9.42 6.96 7.75
CA SER A 50 8.17 6.57 7.12
C SER A 50 7.33 5.71 8.06
N ARG A 51 5.99 5.79 7.95
CA ARG A 51 5.07 4.81 8.57
C ARG A 51 5.08 3.46 7.81
N GLY A 52 6.05 3.25 6.92
CA GLY A 52 6.10 2.15 5.97
C GLY A 52 5.62 2.56 4.57
N ARG A 53 5.82 1.66 3.61
CA ARG A 53 5.31 1.78 2.25
C ARG A 53 4.41 0.60 1.93
N VAL A 54 3.48 0.83 1.02
CA VAL A 54 2.60 -0.22 0.51
C VAL A 54 2.70 -0.30 -1.01
N ALA A 55 2.94 -1.51 -1.52
CA ALA A 55 2.86 -1.83 -2.93
C ALA A 55 1.47 -2.41 -3.23
N VAL A 56 0.80 -1.82 -4.22
CA VAL A 56 -0.52 -2.23 -4.70
C VAL A 56 -0.37 -2.70 -6.13
N LEU A 57 -0.65 -3.98 -6.38
CA LEU A 57 -0.66 -4.58 -7.71
C LEU A 57 -2.10 -4.60 -8.23
N PHE A 58 -2.31 -4.08 -9.43
CA PHE A 58 -3.59 -4.03 -10.12
C PHE A 58 -3.74 -5.21 -11.11
N ASN A 59 -4.97 -5.45 -11.57
CA ASN A 59 -5.25 -6.52 -12.52
C ASN A 59 -4.64 -6.32 -13.92
N ASP A 60 -4.34 -5.09 -14.32
CA ASP A 60 -3.62 -4.79 -15.57
C ASP A 60 -2.10 -5.05 -15.50
N ASN A 61 -1.64 -5.68 -14.41
CA ASN A 61 -0.25 -5.95 -14.07
C ASN A 61 0.59 -4.69 -13.84
N THR A 62 -0.01 -3.52 -13.67
CA THR A 62 0.70 -2.35 -13.13
C THR A 62 0.72 -2.42 -11.60
N PHE A 63 1.75 -1.86 -10.97
CA PHE A 63 1.79 -1.69 -9.52
C PHE A 63 2.22 -0.28 -9.15
N PHE A 64 1.68 0.20 -8.03
CA PHE A 64 1.98 1.50 -7.45
C PHE A 64 2.58 1.32 -6.06
N VAL A 65 3.56 2.14 -5.69
CA VAL A 65 4.08 2.22 -4.32
C VAL A 65 3.63 3.54 -3.69
N TYR A 66 3.00 3.42 -2.52
CA TYR A 66 2.52 4.55 -1.72
C TYR A 66 3.32 4.65 -0.42
N ASP A 67 3.67 5.88 -0.06
CA ASP A 67 4.20 6.19 1.27
C ASP A 67 3.03 6.36 2.26
N LEU A 68 3.13 5.75 3.45
CA LEU A 68 2.02 5.77 4.43
C LEU A 68 2.03 7.02 5.33
N VAL A 69 3.02 7.91 5.21
CA VAL A 69 3.04 9.23 5.89
C VAL A 69 2.31 10.26 5.05
N SER A 70 2.55 10.26 3.74
CA SER A 70 1.77 11.03 2.78
C SER A 70 1.37 10.11 1.64
N PRO A 71 0.08 9.82 1.42
CA PRO A 71 -0.41 8.86 0.42
C PRO A 71 -0.25 9.34 -1.04
N LYS A 72 0.82 10.07 -1.33
CA LYS A 72 1.28 10.40 -2.67
C LYS A 72 1.87 9.13 -3.29
N SER A 73 1.35 8.73 -4.45
CA SER A 73 1.98 7.68 -5.25
C SER A 73 3.36 8.16 -5.70
N MET A 74 4.38 7.31 -5.52
CA MET A 74 5.76 7.71 -5.82
C MET A 74 6.38 6.92 -6.97
N ILE A 75 5.90 5.70 -7.26
CA ILE A 75 6.48 4.83 -8.29
C ILE A 75 5.38 4.03 -8.99
N ILE A 76 5.44 3.97 -10.33
CA ILE A 76 4.63 3.11 -11.22
C ILE A 76 5.57 2.14 -11.93
N GLY A 77 5.24 0.85 -11.96
CA GLY A 77 5.95 -0.17 -12.74
C GLY A 77 5.03 -1.28 -13.22
N ARG A 78 5.51 -2.16 -14.12
CA ARG A 78 4.75 -3.33 -14.60
C ARG A 78 5.33 -4.62 -14.04
N PHE A 79 4.48 -5.43 -13.41
CA PHE A 79 4.89 -6.66 -12.72
C PHE A 79 5.52 -7.70 -13.65
N LEU A 80 5.18 -7.68 -14.95
CA LEU A 80 5.76 -8.58 -15.95
C LEU A 80 7.27 -8.36 -16.17
N GLU A 81 7.80 -7.19 -15.79
CA GLU A 81 9.22 -6.85 -15.94
C GLU A 81 10.09 -7.34 -14.77
N TRP A 82 9.50 -7.91 -13.72
CA TRP A 82 10.21 -8.28 -12.47
C TRP A 82 10.46 -9.79 -12.32
N ARG A 83 10.54 -10.55 -13.43
CA ARG A 83 10.86 -12.00 -13.41
C ARG A 83 12.30 -12.35 -13.85
N SER A 84 13.21 -11.39 -13.95
CA SER A 84 14.64 -11.66 -14.22
C SER A 84 15.52 -11.36 -13.02
#